data_AF-A0A3S4GAE7-F1
#
_entry.id   AF-A0A3S4GAE7-F1
#
_cell.length_a   1.000
_cell.length_b   1.000
_cell.length_c   1.000
_cell.angle_alpha   90.00
_cell.angle_beta   90.00
_cell.angle_gamma   90.00
#
_symmetry.space_group_name_H-M   'P 1'
#
loop_
_entity.id
_entity.type
_entity.pdbx_description
1 polymer ?
#
loop_
_entity_poly.entity_id
_entity_poly.type
_entity_poly.pdbx_seq_one_letter_code
_entity_poly.pdbx_strand_id
1 'polypeptide(L)'
;MTLLPPGEEAHLEGLRWQTLDEAQLTALLTAYQSDIPLGMITGQDDFRISVAGAQEKTALLRMGEQWCIPQGATPTTHIIKLPIGEIKQPNATLDLRESVDNEYLCLALAENWAWRCRKRRSSPLRGSAPWR
;
A
#
# COMPACT_ATOMS: atom_id res chain seq x y z
N MET A 1 -6.89 -16.62 3.18
CA MET A 1 -6.12 -17.86 2.95
C MET A 1 -4.66 -17.46 2.99
N THR A 2 -3.89 -18.05 3.90
CA THR A 2 -2.45 -17.82 4.02
C THR A 2 -1.73 -18.99 3.38
N LEU A 3 -0.75 -18.72 2.51
CA LEU A 3 0.07 -19.75 1.90
C LEU A 3 1.35 -19.90 2.73
N LEU A 4 1.61 -21.11 3.22
CA LEU A 4 2.81 -21.45 3.96
C LEU A 4 3.61 -22.50 3.18
N PRO A 5 4.96 -22.50 3.30
CA PRO A 5 5.78 -23.58 2.80
C PRO A 5 5.32 -24.95 3.35
N PRO A 6 5.53 -26.05 2.60
CA PRO A 6 5.20 -27.38 3.09
C PRO A 6 5.93 -27.70 4.41
N GLY A 7 5.18 -28.14 5.43
CA GLY A 7 5.73 -28.49 6.74
C GLY A 7 5.75 -27.35 7.77
N GLU A 8 5.37 -26.12 7.38
CA GLU A 8 5.15 -25.01 8.31
C GLU A 8 3.68 -24.92 8.73
N GLU A 9 3.44 -24.69 10.02
CA GLU A 9 2.10 -24.41 10.56
C GLU A 9 1.89 -22.91 10.78
N ALA A 10 0.64 -22.48 10.64
CA ALA A 10 0.29 -21.10 10.94
C ALA A 10 0.36 -20.88 12.45
N HIS A 11 1.48 -20.32 12.92
CA HIS A 11 1.59 -19.87 14.31
C HIS A 11 0.71 -18.63 14.50
N LEU A 12 -0.56 -18.86 14.88
CA LEU A 12 -1.49 -17.82 15.35
C LEU A 12 -1.14 -17.39 16.78
N GLU A 13 0.13 -17.15 17.04
CA GLU A 13 0.51 -16.34 18.19
C GLU A 13 -0.09 -14.96 17.99
N GLY A 14 -0.45 -14.28 19.08
CA GLY A 14 -1.21 -13.02 19.04
C GLY A 14 -0.67 -12.02 18.02
N LEU A 15 -1.52 -11.08 17.60
CA LEU A 15 -1.17 -10.08 16.58
C LEU A 15 0.15 -9.38 16.93
N ARG A 16 1.14 -9.45 16.01
CA ARG A 16 2.46 -8.83 16.15
C ARG A 16 2.71 -7.84 15.02
N TRP A 17 3.30 -6.71 15.35
CA TRP A 17 3.60 -5.67 14.37
C TRP A 17 4.73 -4.76 14.84
N GLN A 18 5.40 -4.12 13.88
CA GLN A 18 6.36 -3.06 14.12
C GLN A 18 5.77 -1.72 13.72
N THR A 19 5.73 -0.75 14.64
CA THR A 19 5.30 0.62 14.34
C THR A 19 6.33 1.33 13.47
N LEU A 20 5.87 2.07 12.47
CA LEU A 20 6.71 2.90 11.61
C LEU A 20 6.67 4.35 12.06
N ASP A 21 7.84 4.98 12.14
CA ASP A 21 7.93 6.44 12.18
C ASP A 21 7.71 7.05 10.78
N GLU A 22 7.64 8.39 10.72
CA GLU A 22 7.40 9.12 9.46
C GLU A 22 8.52 8.91 8.43
N ALA A 23 9.78 8.83 8.86
CA ALA A 23 10.92 8.64 7.97
C ALA A 23 10.92 7.23 7.37
N GLN A 24 10.65 6.22 8.19
CA GLN A 24 10.52 4.83 7.79
C GLN A 24 9.33 4.62 6.83
N LEU A 25 8.18 5.21 7.16
CA LEU A 25 7.00 5.16 6.29
C LEU A 25 7.28 5.83 4.94
N THR A 26 7.91 7.00 4.94
CA THR A 26 8.27 7.71 3.71
C THR A 26 9.22 6.86 2.87
N ALA A 27 10.29 6.34 3.47
CA ALA A 27 11.25 5.48 2.78
C ALA A 27 10.57 4.27 2.14
N LEU A 28 9.67 3.61 2.86
CA LEU A 28 8.89 2.47 2.36
C LEU A 28 7.99 2.88 1.18
N LEU A 29 7.25 3.98 1.30
CA LEU A 29 6.33 4.44 0.26
C LEU A 29 7.04 5.06 -0.95
N THR A 30 8.32 5.43 -0.86
CA THR A 30 9.13 5.89 -1.98
C THR A 30 10.02 4.81 -2.59
N ALA A 31 10.20 3.67 -1.92
CA ALA A 31 11.10 2.60 -2.37
C ALA A 31 10.76 2.05 -3.77
N TYR A 32 9.50 2.15 -4.20
CA TYR A 32 9.06 1.78 -5.55
C TYR A 32 9.77 2.58 -6.66
N GLN A 33 10.31 3.77 -6.36
CA GLN A 33 11.03 4.60 -7.33
C GLN A 33 12.44 4.07 -7.61
N SER A 34 12.93 3.11 -6.81
CA SER A 34 14.30 2.59 -6.85
C SER A 34 14.38 1.15 -7.36
N ASP A 35 13.42 0.69 -8.15
CA ASP A 35 13.28 -0.70 -8.65
C ASP A 35 13.19 -1.78 -7.56
N ILE A 36 12.79 -1.41 -6.34
CA ILE A 36 12.53 -2.37 -5.24
C ILE A 36 11.04 -2.76 -5.29
N PRO A 37 10.69 -3.99 -5.70
CA PRO A 37 9.29 -4.39 -5.82
C PRO A 37 8.57 -4.33 -4.47
N LEU A 38 7.36 -3.75 -4.47
CA LEU A 38 6.42 -3.72 -3.34
C LEU A 38 6.92 -3.01 -2.06
N GLY A 39 8.01 -2.25 -2.14
CA GLY A 39 8.61 -1.59 -0.97
C GLY A 39 9.17 -2.58 0.05
N MET A 40 9.55 -3.79 -0.38
CA MET A 40 10.30 -4.74 0.43
C MET A 40 11.72 -4.21 0.62
N ILE A 41 11.91 -3.33 1.61
CA ILE A 41 13.23 -2.83 1.99
C ILE A 41 14.09 -4.04 2.39
N THR A 42 15.25 -4.18 1.76
CA THR A 42 16.28 -5.17 2.11
C THR A 42 16.64 -5.03 3.59
N GLY A 43 16.21 -5.99 4.42
CA GLY A 43 16.36 -5.97 5.88
C GLY A 43 15.07 -6.24 6.68
N GLN A 44 13.92 -6.37 6.02
CA GLN A 44 12.63 -6.76 6.62
C GLN A 44 12.15 -8.10 6.02
N ASP A 45 12.88 -9.19 6.29
CA ASP A 45 12.65 -10.52 5.69
C ASP A 45 11.26 -11.13 5.96
N ASP A 46 10.51 -10.57 6.92
CA ASP A 46 9.17 -10.99 7.32
C ASP A 46 8.03 -10.24 6.60
N PHE A 47 8.30 -9.20 5.81
CA PHE A 47 7.25 -8.46 5.11
C PHE A 47 6.87 -9.14 3.78
N ARG A 48 6.08 -10.23 3.87
CA ARG A 48 5.64 -11.04 2.72
C ARG A 48 4.19 -10.74 2.36
N ILE A 49 3.97 -9.74 1.52
CA ILE A 49 2.64 -9.39 1.01
C ILE A 49 2.48 -9.75 -0.47
N SER A 50 1.27 -10.16 -0.87
CA SER A 50 0.90 -10.36 -2.26
C SER A 50 -0.42 -9.65 -2.54
N VAL A 51 -0.39 -8.70 -3.48
CA VAL A 51 -1.58 -7.92 -3.88
C VAL A 51 -1.64 -7.87 -5.41
N ALA A 52 -2.73 -8.39 -5.97
CA ALA A 52 -2.89 -8.47 -7.42
C ALA A 52 -3.13 -7.10 -8.10
N GLY A 53 -2.75 -7.01 -9.38
CA GLY A 53 -3.01 -5.89 -10.31
C GLY A 53 -1.75 -5.09 -10.68
N ALA A 54 -1.75 -4.45 -11.84
CA ALA A 54 -0.54 -3.90 -12.47
C ALA A 54 0.05 -2.61 -11.85
N GLN A 55 -0.75 -1.82 -11.12
CA GLN A 55 -0.25 -0.61 -10.44
C GLN A 55 0.52 -0.97 -9.17
N GLU A 56 1.66 -0.32 -8.97
CA GLU A 56 2.48 -0.39 -7.75
C GLU A 56 1.65 -0.09 -6.50
N LYS A 57 1.76 -0.98 -5.53
CA LYS A 57 1.04 -0.88 -4.25
C LYS A 57 1.74 -1.68 -3.19
N THR A 58 1.54 -1.25 -1.96
CA THR A 58 1.92 -2.00 -0.76
C THR A 58 0.70 -2.19 0.13
N ALA A 59 0.84 -2.95 1.21
CA ALA A 59 -0.23 -3.16 2.16
C ALA A 59 0.32 -3.09 3.58
N LEU A 60 -0.29 -2.25 4.42
CA LEU A 60 0.15 -2.02 5.80
C LEU A 60 -0.99 -2.28 6.80
N LEU A 61 -0.59 -2.47 8.04
CA LEU A 61 -1.51 -2.46 9.18
C LEU A 61 -1.64 -1.01 9.69
N ARG A 62 -2.85 -0.57 10.01
CA ARG A 62 -3.09 0.70 10.70
C ARG A 62 -3.70 0.42 12.07
N MET A 63 -2.96 0.76 13.13
CA MET A 63 -3.39 0.64 14.52
C MET A 63 -3.66 2.05 15.06
N GLY A 64 -4.93 2.44 15.13
CA GLY A 64 -5.31 3.82 15.45
C GLY A 64 -4.78 4.79 14.38
N GLU A 65 -3.92 5.71 14.79
CA GLU A 65 -3.26 6.69 13.91
C GLU A 65 -1.85 6.28 13.46
N GLN A 66 -1.39 5.08 13.84
CA GLN A 66 -0.04 4.61 13.52
C GLN A 66 -0.06 3.58 12.39
N TRP A 67 0.90 3.74 11.46
CA TRP A 67 1.19 2.74 10.44
C TRP A 67 2.17 1.71 10.98
N CYS A 68 1.91 0.45 10.68
CA CYS A 68 2.69 -0.68 11.16
C CYS A 68 2.98 -1.68 10.04
N ILE A 69 4.15 -2.32 10.12
CA ILE A 69 4.49 -3.52 9.36
C ILE A 69 3.97 -4.73 10.15
N PRO A 70 3.04 -5.53 9.60
CA PRO A 70 2.60 -6.75 10.26
C PRO A 70 3.72 -7.80 10.28
N GLN A 71 3.76 -8.62 11.32
CA GLN A 71 4.70 -9.73 11.46
C GLN A 71 3.97 -11.08 11.53
N GLY A 72 4.58 -12.12 10.97
CA GLY A 72 4.00 -13.47 10.92
C GLY A 72 2.66 -13.50 10.17
N ALA A 73 1.63 -14.10 10.80
CA ALA A 73 0.29 -14.21 10.21
C ALA A 73 -0.60 -12.97 10.42
N THR A 74 -0.06 -11.86 10.95
CA THR A 74 -0.83 -10.64 11.20
C THR A 74 -1.33 -10.04 9.87
N PRO A 75 -2.64 -9.84 9.68
CA PRO A 75 -3.15 -9.30 8.42
C PRO A 75 -2.90 -7.80 8.30
N THR A 76 -2.73 -7.33 7.06
CA THR A 76 -2.81 -5.90 6.72
C THR A 76 -4.27 -5.44 6.74
N THR A 77 -4.48 -4.13 6.89
CA THR A 77 -5.84 -3.53 6.90
C THR A 77 -6.06 -2.58 5.73
N HIS A 78 -4.98 -2.07 5.13
CA HIS A 78 -5.04 -1.10 4.05
C HIS A 78 -4.12 -1.51 2.91
N ILE A 79 -4.62 -1.32 1.69
CA ILE A 79 -3.79 -1.31 0.48
C ILE A 79 -3.48 0.15 0.19
N ILE A 80 -2.20 0.46 0.01
CA ILE A 80 -1.72 1.79 -0.33
C ILE A 80 -1.26 1.74 -1.77
N LYS A 81 -1.97 2.47 -2.63
CA LYS A 81 -1.65 2.60 -4.05
C LYS A 81 -0.69 3.75 -4.26
N LEU A 82 0.37 3.51 -5.03
CA LEU A 82 1.41 4.48 -5.31
C LEU A 82 1.18 5.13 -6.68
N PRO A 83 1.65 6.36 -6.92
CA PRO A 83 1.53 7.02 -8.22
C PRO A 83 2.12 6.18 -9.37
N ILE A 84 1.40 6.07 -10.48
CA ILE A 84 1.84 5.30 -11.65
C ILE A 84 2.97 6.02 -12.40
N GLY A 85 2.94 7.36 -12.46
CA GLY A 85 3.91 8.13 -13.23
C GLY A 85 3.52 8.22 -14.71
N GLU A 86 4.48 8.08 -15.61
CA GLU A 86 4.24 8.17 -17.06
C GLU A 86 4.42 6.81 -17.74
N ILE A 87 3.48 6.44 -18.61
CA ILE A 87 3.57 5.23 -19.42
C ILE A 87 3.90 5.62 -20.86
N LYS A 88 5.09 5.24 -21.32
CA LYS A 88 5.52 5.42 -22.72
C LYS A 88 4.94 4.31 -23.59
N GLN A 89 4.07 4.68 -24.52
CA GLN A 89 3.53 3.81 -25.57
C GLN A 89 4.21 4.13 -26.90
N PRO A 90 4.17 3.23 -27.91
CA PRO A 90 4.88 3.42 -29.18
C PRO A 90 4.57 4.75 -29.88
N ASN A 91 3.34 5.26 -29.73
CA ASN A 91 2.85 6.44 -30.44
C ASN A 91 2.38 7.57 -29.51
N ALA A 92 2.47 7.41 -28.19
CA ALA A 92 1.96 8.37 -27.22
C ALA A 92 2.62 8.18 -25.84
N THR A 93 2.63 9.23 -25.03
CA THR A 93 2.92 9.12 -23.60
C THR A 93 1.64 9.35 -22.83
N LEU A 94 1.25 8.39 -22.00
CA LEU A 94 0.12 8.51 -21.09
C LEU A 94 0.62 9.02 -19.74
N ASP A 95 0.24 10.24 -19.40
CA ASP A 95 0.58 10.86 -18.12
C ASP A 95 -0.41 10.46 -17.03
N LEU A 96 0.06 9.72 -16.03
CA LEU A 96 -0.69 9.22 -14.88
C LEU A 96 0.00 9.62 -13.56
N ARG A 97 0.73 10.73 -13.55
CA ARG A 97 1.38 11.23 -12.32
C ARG A 97 0.35 11.50 -11.20
N GLU A 98 -0.84 11.94 -11.57
CA GLU A 98 -1.98 12.19 -10.66
C GLU A 98 -2.91 10.97 -10.51
N SER A 99 -2.42 9.75 -10.74
CA SER A 99 -3.27 8.55 -10.73
C SER A 99 -3.99 8.32 -9.39
N VAL A 100 -3.37 8.72 -8.28
CA VAL A 100 -3.94 8.59 -6.93
C VAL A 100 -5.17 9.49 -6.78
N ASP A 101 -5.04 10.76 -7.18
CA ASP A 101 -6.13 11.73 -7.09
C ASP A 101 -7.24 11.42 -8.09
N ASN A 102 -6.89 10.95 -9.29
CA ASN A 102 -7.87 10.47 -10.27
C ASN A 102 -8.70 9.31 -9.71
N GLU A 103 -8.06 8.31 -9.09
CA GLU A 103 -8.77 7.19 -8.49
C GLU A 103 -9.64 7.64 -7.31
N TYR A 104 -9.12 8.54 -6.46
CA TYR A 104 -9.88 9.10 -5.35
C TYR A 104 -11.15 9.81 -5.84
N LEU A 105 -11.04 10.62 -6.89
CA LEU A 105 -12.15 11.32 -7.50
C LEU A 105 -13.18 10.36 -8.11
N CYS A 106 -12.72 9.38 -8.89
CA CYS A 106 -13.60 8.37 -9.50
C CYS A 106 -14.43 7.63 -8.44
N LEU A 107 -13.79 7.22 -7.35
CA LEU A 107 -14.47 6.54 -6.26
C LEU A 107 -15.41 7.48 -5.47
N ALA A 108 -15.08 8.77 -5.36
CA ALA A 108 -15.96 9.76 -4.73
C ALA A 108 -17.22 10.02 -5.54
N LEU A 109 -17.08 10.12 -6.86
CA LEU A 109 -18.21 10.24 -7.77
C LEU A 109 -19.11 9.00 -7.71
N ALA A 110 -18.51 7.80 -7.74
CA ALA A 110 -19.25 6.55 -7.61
C ALA A 110 -20.04 6.45 -6.29
N GLU A 111 -19.42 6.82 -5.17
CA GLU A 111 -20.09 6.86 -3.86
C GLU A 111 -21.25 7.87 -3.83
N ASN A 112 -21.07 9.06 -4.42
CA ASN A 112 -22.15 10.05 -4.55
C ASN A 112 -23.32 9.55 -5.41
N TRP A 113 -23.07 8.60 -6.32
CA TRP A 113 -24.10 7.91 -7.09
C TRP A 113 -24.67 6.66 -6.39
N ALA A 114 -24.41 6.52 -5.08
CA ALA A 114 -24.83 5.40 -4.24
C ALA A 114 -24.28 4.04 -4.72
N TRP A 115 -23.19 4.03 -5.48
CA TRP A 115 -22.50 2.78 -5.82
C TRP A 115 -21.73 2.28 -4.61
N ARG A 116 -21.67 0.95 -4.47
CA ARG A 116 -20.95 0.30 -3.38
C ARG A 116 -19.45 0.37 -3.65
N CYS A 117 -18.76 1.26 -2.94
CA CYS A 117 -17.30 1.42 -3.01
C CYS A 117 -16.66 1.13 -1.63
N ARG A 118 -15.37 0.78 -1.63
CA ARG A 118 -14.60 0.72 -0.37
C ARG A 118 -14.31 2.14 0.13
N LYS A 119 -14.25 2.30 1.46
CA LYS A 119 -13.76 3.54 2.09
C LYS A 119 -12.34 3.82 1.63
N ARG A 120 -12.06 5.10 1.37
CA ARG A 120 -10.79 5.59 0.85
C ARG A 120 -10.38 6.87 1.56
N ARG A 121 -9.08 7.18 1.51
CA ARG A 121 -8.49 8.45 1.90
C ARG A 121 -7.30 8.73 1.00
N SER A 122 -6.96 9.99 0.77
CA SER A 122 -5.71 10.39 0.14
C SER A 122 -4.87 11.22 1.11
N SER A 123 -3.56 11.12 0.98
CA SER A 123 -2.61 11.92 1.74
C SER A 123 -1.41 12.24 0.88
N PRO A 124 -0.90 13.47 0.89
CA PRO A 124 0.42 13.74 0.33
C PRO A 124 1.46 12.92 1.11
N LEU A 125 2.46 12.39 0.41
CA LEU A 125 3.64 11.76 1.03
C LEU A 125 4.53 12.79 1.74
N ARG A 126 4.34 14.08 1.45
CA ARG A 126 5.06 15.18 2.11
C ARG A 126 4.21 15.79 3.21
N GLY A 127 4.57 15.46 4.45
CA GLY A 127 4.22 16.21 5.65
C GLY A 127 3.10 15.60 6.50
N SER A 128 3.08 16.04 7.76
CA SER A 128 2.15 15.76 8.85
C SER A 128 0.68 16.13 8.60
N ALA A 129 0.27 16.30 7.33
CA ALA A 129 -1.10 16.58 6.96
C ALA A 129 -1.98 15.34 7.24
N PRO A 130 -3.13 15.51 7.91
CA PRO A 130 -4.03 14.40 8.19
C PRO A 130 -4.61 13.84 6.89
N TRP A 131 -4.71 12.52 6.81
CA TRP A 131 -5.34 11.78 5.70
C TRP A 131 -6.77 12.28 5.47
N ARG A 132 -7.03 12.86 4.29
CA ARG A 132 -8.32 13.43 3.89
C ARG A 132 -9.24 12.40 3.27
#